data_AF-A0A534K0D8-F1
#
_entry.id   AF-A0A534K0D8-F1
#
_cell.length_a   1.000
_cell.length_b   1.000
_cell.length_c   1.000
_cell.angle_alpha   90.00
_cell.angle_beta   90.00
_cell.angle_gamma   90.00
#
_symmetry.space_group_name_H-M   'P 1'
#
loop_
_entity.id
_entity.type
_entity.pdbx_description
1 polymer ?
#
loop_
_entity_poly.entity_id
_entity_poly.type
_entity_poly.pdbx_seq_one_letter_code
_entity_poly.pdbx_strand_id
1 'polypeptide(L)'
;MASGSPPTSRSASRPAGRGEHRLLLGMLVGLLALAVVVAIVAVAGFLLIHPGTPDIRVSEAGSEYRFESPGFAFHSTPGEYYLVVDLLARNVGSGPGSLAFSDFRLNATGGPYDRAVLQPTAYMTLAPGGQASVTVAFAVNATDGGYRLEYGGQAVSVPAPPPPPPEFDMHVDNVTANSEDNNGFRASPGYAFQWVNLTFANLWHGGLEMNVFYFLLEDAAGARYPAHTVIGPGTIAPGASARVTVIWETPASAVPFRISFDQVLGPWGTVTVS
;
A
#
# COMPACT_ATOMS: atom_id res chain seq x y z
N MET A 1 74.82 95.86 25.04
CA MET A 1 73.63 96.64 25.44
C MET A 1 72.40 95.96 24.84
N ALA A 2 71.29 96.04 25.59
CA ALA A 2 69.90 95.67 25.28
C ALA A 2 69.47 95.98 23.82
N SER A 3 68.38 95.48 23.21
CA SER A 3 67.13 94.84 23.65
C SER A 3 66.31 94.48 22.39
N GLY A 4 65.39 93.51 22.48
CA GLY A 4 64.02 93.67 21.91
C GLY A 4 63.70 93.09 20.53
N SER A 5 62.77 92.13 20.54
CA SER A 5 62.16 91.35 19.43
C SER A 5 61.28 92.16 18.44
N PRO A 6 60.77 91.58 17.33
CA PRO A 6 59.51 90.79 17.37
C PRO A 6 59.42 89.60 16.36
N PRO A 7 58.37 88.75 16.44
CA PRO A 7 58.28 87.48 15.71
C PRO A 7 57.34 87.54 14.48
N THR A 8 57.58 86.66 13.51
CA THR A 8 56.54 86.23 12.56
C THR A 8 56.69 84.73 12.29
N SER A 9 55.72 83.96 12.78
CA SER A 9 55.52 82.55 12.48
C SER A 9 54.96 82.36 11.08
N ARG A 10 55.59 81.50 10.26
CA ARG A 10 54.88 80.76 9.21
C ARG A 10 55.64 79.50 8.76
N SER A 11 54.81 78.50 8.50
CA SER A 11 54.98 77.37 7.57
C SER A 11 55.73 76.13 8.04
N ALA A 12 55.03 74.98 7.98
CA ALA A 12 55.45 73.88 7.12
C ALA A 12 54.29 72.89 6.89
N SER A 13 53.72 72.93 5.69
CA SER A 13 52.94 71.83 5.10
C SER A 13 53.87 70.63 4.86
N ARG A 14 53.56 69.48 5.47
CA ARG A 14 54.29 68.21 5.33
C ARG A 14 53.77 67.44 4.11
N PRO A 15 54.62 66.83 3.26
CA PRO A 15 54.15 66.08 2.10
C PRO A 15 53.78 64.65 2.51
N ALA A 16 52.53 64.25 2.28
CA ALA A 16 52.09 62.86 2.30
C ALA A 16 52.15 62.33 0.86
N GLY A 17 53.01 61.36 0.58
CA GLY A 17 53.10 60.83 -0.79
C GLY A 17 54.28 59.91 -1.03
N ARG A 18 54.18 58.66 -0.57
CA ARG A 18 54.85 57.47 -1.17
C ARG A 18 54.59 56.17 -0.42
N GLY A 19 54.33 56.21 0.89
CA GLY A 19 54.09 55.02 1.71
C GLY A 19 52.69 54.41 1.51
N GLU A 20 51.66 55.25 1.40
CA GLU A 20 50.26 54.80 1.32
C GLU A 20 49.96 54.02 0.03
N HIS A 21 50.54 54.41 -1.10
CA HIS A 21 50.35 53.69 -2.37
C HIS A 21 50.94 52.27 -2.36
N ARG A 22 52.06 52.03 -1.66
CA ARG A 22 52.65 50.70 -1.54
C ARG A 22 51.85 49.81 -0.59
N LEU A 23 51.30 50.40 0.47
CA LEU A 23 50.46 49.69 1.43
C LEU A 23 49.12 49.30 0.81
N LEU A 24 48.48 50.22 0.07
CA LEU A 24 47.24 49.97 -0.68
C LEU A 24 47.43 48.90 -1.75
N LEU A 25 48.54 48.94 -2.50
CA LEU A 25 48.84 47.94 -3.53
C LEU A 25 49.09 46.56 -2.92
N GLY A 26 49.84 46.47 -1.81
CA GLY A 26 50.06 45.22 -1.09
C GLY A 26 48.78 44.62 -0.52
N MET A 27 47.88 45.47 0.01
CA MET A 27 46.58 45.05 0.52
C MET A 27 45.65 44.56 -0.59
N LEU A 28 45.68 45.21 -1.77
CA LEU A 28 44.90 44.81 -2.93
C LEU A 28 45.34 43.45 -3.48
N VAL A 29 46.66 43.21 -3.56
CA VAL A 29 47.24 41.92 -3.98
C VAL A 29 46.91 40.82 -2.96
N GLY A 30 46.99 41.12 -1.66
CA GLY A 30 46.60 40.18 -0.60
C GLY A 30 45.13 39.78 -0.66
N LEU A 31 44.22 40.75 -0.90
CA LEU A 31 42.79 40.49 -1.09
C LEU A 31 42.51 39.67 -2.35
N LEU A 32 43.21 39.95 -3.45
CA LEU A 32 43.04 39.21 -4.70
C LEU A 32 43.51 37.75 -4.54
N ALA A 33 44.65 37.54 -3.88
CA ALA A 33 45.16 36.19 -3.60
C ALA A 33 44.20 35.41 -2.68
N LEU A 34 43.65 36.05 -1.65
CA LEU A 34 42.66 35.43 -0.77
C LEU A 34 41.39 35.06 -1.52
N ALA A 35 40.88 35.95 -2.38
CA ALA A 35 39.70 35.69 -3.20
C ALA A 35 39.92 34.50 -4.15
N VAL A 36 41.12 34.39 -4.75
CA VAL A 36 41.48 33.25 -5.61
C VAL A 36 41.54 31.95 -4.81
N VAL A 37 42.14 31.95 -3.61
CA VAL A 37 42.19 30.75 -2.76
C VAL A 37 40.79 30.33 -2.32
N VAL A 38 39.93 31.27 -1.89
CA VAL A 38 38.54 30.97 -1.53
C VAL A 38 37.76 30.44 -2.73
N ALA A 39 37.95 31.00 -3.93
CA ALA A 39 37.33 30.51 -5.15
C ALA A 39 37.81 29.09 -5.50
N ILE A 40 39.11 28.79 -5.37
CA ILE A 40 39.67 27.45 -5.61
C ILE A 40 39.13 26.45 -4.59
N VAL A 41 39.05 26.81 -3.30
CA VAL A 41 38.50 25.92 -2.26
C VAL A 41 37.00 25.70 -2.47
N ALA A 42 36.25 26.73 -2.88
CA ALA A 42 34.83 26.61 -3.21
C ALA A 42 34.60 25.73 -4.45
N VAL A 43 35.39 25.93 -5.51
CA VAL A 43 35.31 25.13 -6.75
C VAL A 43 35.80 23.70 -6.51
N ALA A 44 36.87 23.49 -5.73
CA ALA A 44 37.33 22.16 -5.36
C ALA A 44 36.30 21.44 -4.47
N GLY A 45 35.70 22.14 -3.51
CA GLY A 45 34.59 21.63 -2.70
C GLY A 45 33.37 21.26 -3.55
N PHE A 46 33.08 22.03 -4.60
CA PHE A 46 31.98 21.76 -5.53
C PHE A 46 32.29 20.60 -6.50
N LEU A 47 33.54 20.46 -6.93
CA LEU A 47 34.01 19.38 -7.81
C LEU A 47 34.21 18.04 -7.07
N LEU A 48 34.33 18.06 -5.73
CA LEU A 48 34.45 16.86 -4.90
C LEU A 48 33.09 16.24 -4.53
N ILE A 49 31.97 16.95 -4.70
CA ILE A 49 30.64 16.38 -4.56
C ILE A 49 30.30 15.68 -5.87
N HIS A 50 30.83 14.47 -6.04
CA HIS A 50 30.27 13.57 -7.03
C HIS A 50 28.92 13.11 -6.46
N PRO A 51 27.78 13.39 -7.11
CA PRO A 51 26.54 12.74 -6.72
C PRO A 51 26.77 11.25 -6.90
N GLY A 52 26.92 10.53 -5.78
CA GLY A 52 27.16 9.09 -5.82
C GLY A 52 26.04 8.40 -6.59
N THR A 53 26.33 7.25 -7.17
CA THR A 53 25.34 6.48 -7.94
C THR A 53 24.48 5.67 -6.97
N PRO A 54 23.15 5.86 -6.94
CA PRO A 54 22.27 5.00 -6.15
C PRO A 54 22.23 3.59 -6.76
N ASP A 55 22.24 2.56 -5.90
CA ASP A 55 22.01 1.17 -6.28
C ASP A 55 21.24 0.50 -5.15
N ILE A 56 19.91 0.45 -5.27
CA ILE A 56 19.05 -0.24 -4.31
C ILE A 56 18.91 -1.68 -4.76
N ARG A 57 19.23 -2.61 -3.85
CA ARG A 57 18.99 -4.04 -4.01
C ARG A 57 17.85 -4.46 -3.12
N VAL A 58 16.87 -5.15 -3.69
CA VAL A 58 15.77 -5.76 -2.95
C VAL A 58 15.91 -7.28 -2.95
N SER A 59 15.56 -7.91 -1.83
CA SER A 59 15.40 -9.36 -1.69
C SER A 59 14.12 -9.67 -0.93
N GLU A 60 13.44 -10.74 -1.31
CA GLU A 60 12.27 -11.25 -0.57
C GLU A 60 12.73 -11.82 0.78
N ALA A 61 11.98 -11.48 1.82
CA ALA A 61 12.18 -11.95 3.19
C ALA A 61 10.99 -12.80 3.66
N GLY A 62 9.82 -12.61 3.06
CA GLY A 62 8.62 -13.41 3.29
C GLY A 62 7.46 -12.91 2.44
N SER A 63 6.44 -13.74 2.31
CA SER A 63 5.20 -13.37 1.61
C SER A 63 4.00 -14.12 2.17
N GLU A 64 2.85 -13.46 2.14
CA GLU A 64 1.58 -14.04 2.57
C GLU A 64 0.39 -13.43 1.81
N TYR A 65 -0.70 -14.18 1.75
CA TYR A 65 -1.98 -13.64 1.31
C TYR A 65 -2.76 -13.07 2.49
N ARG A 66 -3.40 -11.92 2.27
CA ARG A 66 -4.34 -11.31 3.22
C ARG A 66 -5.61 -10.91 2.50
N PHE A 67 -6.73 -10.92 3.21
CA PHE A 67 -7.95 -10.29 2.72
C PHE A 67 -7.91 -8.77 2.83
N GLU A 68 -7.13 -8.23 3.76
CA GLU A 68 -7.08 -6.79 4.01
C GLU A 68 -5.78 -6.16 3.51
N SER A 69 -5.92 -4.98 2.91
CA SER A 69 -4.79 -4.15 2.50
C SER A 69 -4.05 -3.67 3.74
N PRO A 70 -2.74 -3.92 3.86
CA PRO A 70 -1.97 -3.52 5.04
C PRO A 70 -1.90 -1.99 5.21
N GLY A 71 -2.15 -1.19 4.17
CA GLY A 71 -2.03 0.28 4.19
C GLY A 71 -3.32 1.10 4.13
N PHE A 72 -4.44 0.49 3.73
CA PHE A 72 -5.68 1.24 3.52
C PHE A 72 -6.90 0.71 4.29
N ALA A 73 -6.73 -0.37 5.07
CA ALA A 73 -7.82 -1.04 5.79
C ALA A 73 -9.04 -1.37 4.89
N PHE A 74 -8.79 -1.59 3.59
CA PHE A 74 -9.78 -2.10 2.66
C PHE A 74 -9.66 -3.62 2.60
N HIS A 75 -10.80 -4.27 2.72
CA HIS A 75 -10.94 -5.67 2.35
C HIS A 75 -10.77 -5.81 0.82
N SER A 76 -10.31 -6.96 0.34
CA SER A 76 -10.16 -7.23 -1.10
C SER A 76 -11.53 -7.26 -1.80
N THR A 77 -11.60 -7.66 -3.06
CA THR A 77 -12.88 -7.96 -3.71
C THR A 77 -13.09 -9.47 -3.83
N PRO A 78 -14.32 -9.96 -4.03
CA PRO A 78 -14.59 -11.37 -4.29
C PRO A 78 -13.67 -11.99 -5.35
N GLY A 79 -12.94 -13.04 -4.96
CA GLY A 79 -11.97 -13.73 -5.83
C GLY A 79 -10.54 -13.17 -5.81
N GLU A 80 -10.30 -12.09 -5.06
CA GLU A 80 -8.98 -11.46 -4.91
C GLU A 80 -8.45 -11.57 -3.48
N TYR A 81 -7.12 -11.53 -3.36
CA TYR A 81 -6.38 -11.36 -2.11
C TYR A 81 -5.34 -10.26 -2.28
N TYR A 82 -4.85 -9.69 -1.18
CA TYR A 82 -3.61 -8.95 -1.18
C TYR A 82 -2.43 -9.91 -1.02
N LEU A 83 -1.57 -10.02 -2.04
CA LEU A 83 -0.25 -10.61 -1.88
C LEU A 83 0.64 -9.57 -1.20
N VAL A 84 0.98 -9.82 0.06
CA VAL A 84 1.87 -9.01 0.88
C VAL A 84 3.25 -9.64 0.81
N VAL A 85 4.25 -8.85 0.41
CA VAL A 85 5.64 -9.28 0.26
C VAL A 85 6.52 -8.41 1.15
N ASP A 86 7.17 -9.04 2.11
CA ASP A 86 8.19 -8.42 2.93
C ASP A 86 9.52 -8.45 2.19
N LEU A 87 10.15 -7.29 2.09
CA LEU A 87 11.40 -7.07 1.39
C LEU A 87 12.45 -6.51 2.33
N LEU A 88 13.68 -6.95 2.12
CA LEU A 88 14.86 -6.27 2.63
C LEU A 88 15.44 -5.40 1.51
N ALA A 89 15.36 -4.08 1.68
CA ALA A 89 15.96 -3.11 0.78
C ALA A 89 17.32 -2.66 1.33
N ARG A 90 18.35 -2.67 0.49
CA ARG A 90 19.70 -2.21 0.83
C ARG A 90 20.25 -1.30 -0.25
N ASN A 91 20.77 -0.14 0.16
CA ASN A 91 21.52 0.72 -0.75
C ASN A 91 23.00 0.29 -0.78
N VAL A 92 23.42 -0.36 -1.86
CA VAL A 92 24.83 -0.72 -2.12
C VAL A 92 25.55 0.32 -2.97
N GLY A 93 24.83 1.37 -3.39
CA GLY A 93 25.37 2.50 -4.13
C GLY A 93 26.18 3.47 -3.27
N SER A 94 26.90 4.37 -3.94
CA SER A 94 27.70 5.43 -3.33
C SER A 94 26.91 6.71 -3.05
N GLY A 95 25.69 6.83 -3.61
CA GLY A 95 24.76 7.94 -3.39
C GLY A 95 23.46 7.51 -2.73
N PRO A 96 22.64 8.45 -2.23
CA PRO A 96 21.34 8.15 -1.65
C PRO A 96 20.40 7.57 -2.71
N GLY A 97 19.74 6.45 -2.41
CA GLY A 97 18.77 5.79 -3.28
C GLY A 97 17.36 5.87 -2.70
N SER A 98 16.34 5.75 -3.54
CA SER A 98 14.95 5.82 -3.12
C SER A 98 14.14 4.62 -3.55
N LEU A 99 13.11 4.31 -2.74
CA LEU A 99 12.08 3.36 -3.09
C LEU A 99 10.74 4.08 -3.03
N ALA A 100 9.94 3.95 -4.10
CA ALA A 100 8.54 4.36 -4.12
C ALA A 100 7.67 3.16 -4.51
N PHE A 101 6.41 3.15 -4.07
CA PHE A 101 5.46 2.09 -4.47
C PHE A 101 5.34 1.97 -6.01
N SER A 102 5.47 3.10 -6.73
CA SER A 102 5.42 3.16 -8.19
C SER A 102 6.57 2.45 -8.89
N ASP A 103 7.65 2.14 -8.17
CA ASP A 103 8.83 1.47 -8.72
C ASP A 103 8.67 -0.06 -8.76
N PHE A 104 7.60 -0.57 -8.14
CA PHE A 104 7.33 -1.99 -8.03
C PHE A 104 6.25 -2.45 -9.01
N ARG A 105 6.53 -3.55 -9.69
CA ARG A 105 5.58 -4.26 -10.54
C ARG A 105 5.60 -5.74 -10.21
N LEU A 106 4.43 -6.36 -10.13
CA LEU A 106 4.33 -7.79 -9.89
C LEU A 106 3.86 -8.47 -11.17
N ASN A 107 4.69 -9.34 -11.75
CA ASN A 107 4.28 -10.17 -12.88
C ASN A 107 3.82 -11.53 -12.35
N ALA A 108 2.63 -11.96 -12.78
CA ALA A 108 2.06 -13.27 -12.46
C ALA A 108 1.58 -13.98 -13.73
N THR A 109 1.17 -15.24 -13.57
CA THR A 109 0.53 -16.03 -14.64
C THR A 109 -0.73 -15.39 -15.22
N GLY A 110 -1.53 -14.69 -14.42
CA GLY A 110 -2.72 -13.95 -14.87
C GLY A 110 -2.44 -12.59 -15.50
N GLY A 111 -1.20 -12.08 -15.40
CA GLY A 111 -0.79 -10.80 -15.96
C GLY A 111 0.01 -9.95 -14.97
N PRO A 112 0.38 -8.72 -15.39
CA PRO A 112 1.07 -7.76 -14.54
C PRO A 112 0.12 -7.00 -13.61
N TYR A 113 0.59 -6.72 -12.40
CA TYR A 113 -0.03 -5.84 -11.41
C TYR A 113 0.88 -4.63 -11.16
N ASP A 114 0.38 -3.43 -11.48
CA ASP A 114 1.15 -2.19 -11.45
C ASP A 114 0.72 -1.24 -10.29
N ARG A 115 -0.21 -1.68 -9.45
CA ARG A 115 -0.75 -0.89 -8.33
C ARG A 115 -0.25 -1.45 -7.00
N ALA A 116 1.02 -1.22 -6.71
CA ALA A 116 1.59 -1.60 -5.42
C ALA A 116 1.19 -0.60 -4.31
N VAL A 117 1.13 -1.10 -3.09
CA VAL A 117 1.14 -0.29 -1.87
C VAL A 117 2.47 -0.52 -1.17
N LEU A 118 3.17 0.53 -0.73
CA LEU A 118 4.44 0.43 0.02
C LEU A 118 4.22 0.86 1.47
N GLN A 119 4.81 0.13 2.40
CA GLN A 119 4.78 0.40 3.84
C GLN A 119 6.19 0.42 4.46
N PRO A 120 6.39 1.23 5.53
CA PRO A 120 5.39 2.05 6.25
C PRO A 120 5.01 3.36 5.54
N THR A 121 5.74 3.74 4.50
CA THR A 121 5.53 4.98 3.74
C THR A 121 5.42 4.68 2.26
N ALA A 122 4.71 5.53 1.52
CA ALA A 122 4.63 5.47 0.06
C ALA A 122 6.00 5.68 -0.64
N TYR A 123 6.95 6.27 0.08
CA TYR A 123 8.28 6.60 -0.39
C TYR A 123 9.29 6.52 0.76
N MET A 124 10.51 6.07 0.48
CA MET A 124 11.63 6.19 1.42
C MET A 124 12.95 6.48 0.70
N THR A 125 13.88 7.10 1.42
CA THR A 125 15.27 7.28 1.00
C THR A 125 16.19 6.45 1.88
N LEU A 126 17.12 5.73 1.27
CA LEU A 126 18.19 5.02 1.95
C LEU A 126 19.52 5.72 1.68
N ALA A 127 20.21 6.11 2.75
CA ALA A 127 21.59 6.57 2.67
C ALA A 127 22.50 5.46 2.12
N PRO A 128 23.67 5.78 1.55
CA PRO A 128 24.67 4.78 1.15
C PRO A 128 24.96 3.79 2.28
N GLY A 129 24.94 2.49 1.99
CA GLY A 129 25.13 1.41 2.98
C GLY A 129 23.93 1.17 3.91
N GLY A 130 22.89 1.99 3.84
CA GLY A 130 21.65 1.83 4.61
C GLY A 130 20.83 0.62 4.18
N GLN A 131 20.05 0.09 5.12
CA GLN A 131 19.11 -0.99 4.89
C GLN A 131 17.79 -0.74 5.62
N ALA A 132 16.69 -1.24 5.06
CA ALA A 132 15.38 -1.19 5.69
C ALA A 132 14.54 -2.40 5.29
N SER A 133 13.68 -2.82 6.21
CA SER A 133 12.57 -3.73 5.91
C SER A 133 11.40 -2.91 5.41
N VAL A 134 10.85 -3.30 4.26
CA VAL A 134 9.66 -2.69 3.67
C VAL A 134 8.68 -3.78 3.27
N THR A 135 7.41 -3.44 3.27
CA THR A 135 6.37 -4.34 2.80
C THR A 135 5.73 -3.74 1.56
N VAL A 136 5.59 -4.55 0.52
CA VAL A 136 4.81 -4.21 -0.68
C VAL A 136 3.59 -5.10 -0.77
N ALA A 137 2.45 -4.54 -1.18
CA ALA A 137 1.23 -5.32 -1.35
C ALA A 137 0.58 -5.06 -2.71
N PHE A 138 0.01 -6.12 -3.29
CA PHE A 138 -0.72 -6.10 -4.57
C PHE A 138 -2.05 -6.82 -4.41
N ALA A 139 -3.14 -6.25 -4.91
CA ALA A 139 -4.38 -7.00 -5.09
C ALA A 139 -4.19 -7.97 -6.26
N VAL A 140 -4.26 -9.27 -6.00
CA VAL A 140 -4.03 -10.35 -6.96
C VAL A 140 -5.21 -11.31 -6.98
N ASN A 141 -5.41 -11.98 -8.11
CA ASN A 141 -6.41 -13.03 -8.22
C ASN A 141 -6.00 -14.28 -7.44
N ALA A 142 -6.97 -14.93 -6.80
CA ALA A 142 -6.76 -16.15 -6.01
C ALA A 142 -6.15 -17.33 -6.80
N THR A 143 -6.33 -17.33 -8.12
CA THR A 143 -5.83 -18.39 -9.03
C THR A 143 -4.44 -18.13 -9.58
N ASP A 144 -3.90 -16.93 -9.35
CA ASP A 144 -2.62 -16.55 -9.90
C ASP A 144 -1.46 -17.17 -9.11
N GLY A 145 -0.35 -17.34 -9.81
CA GLY A 145 0.90 -17.86 -9.25
C GLY A 145 2.09 -17.50 -10.11
N GLY A 146 3.26 -18.03 -9.74
CA GLY A 146 4.52 -17.76 -10.45
C GLY A 146 4.95 -16.31 -10.33
N TYR A 147 4.77 -15.71 -9.15
CA TYR A 147 4.97 -14.29 -8.93
C TYR A 147 6.44 -13.88 -9.08
N ARG A 148 6.66 -12.83 -9.86
CA ARG A 148 7.95 -12.20 -10.07
C ARG A 148 7.82 -10.71 -9.81
N LEU A 149 8.38 -10.27 -8.70
CA LEU A 149 8.42 -8.86 -8.32
C LEU A 149 9.57 -8.18 -9.04
N GLU A 150 9.29 -7.07 -9.72
CA GLU A 150 10.26 -6.26 -10.44
C GLU A 150 10.45 -4.92 -9.75
N TYR A 151 11.71 -4.50 -9.60
CA TYR A 151 12.11 -3.22 -9.04
C TYR A 151 13.39 -2.74 -9.72
N GLY A 152 13.38 -1.54 -10.34
CA GLY A 152 14.58 -0.94 -10.94
C GLY A 152 15.31 -1.83 -11.96
N GLY A 153 14.58 -2.69 -12.69
CA GLY A 153 15.15 -3.68 -13.62
C GLY A 153 15.70 -4.96 -12.97
N GLN A 154 15.66 -5.05 -11.64
CA GLN A 154 15.85 -6.29 -10.91
C GLN A 154 14.56 -7.11 -10.90
N ALA A 155 14.69 -8.42 -10.78
CA ALA A 155 13.56 -9.31 -10.57
C ALA A 155 13.83 -10.26 -9.42
N VAL A 156 12.82 -10.41 -8.57
CA VAL A 156 12.82 -11.26 -7.38
C VAL A 156 11.70 -12.27 -7.53
N SER A 157 12.02 -13.56 -7.39
CA SER A 157 11.01 -14.60 -7.34
C SER A 157 10.29 -14.52 -6.01
N VAL A 158 8.96 -14.51 -6.04
CA VAL A 158 8.11 -14.55 -4.85
C VAL A 158 7.36 -15.87 -4.87
N PRO A 159 7.67 -16.82 -3.95
CA PRO A 159 6.90 -18.04 -3.83
C PRO A 159 5.42 -17.71 -3.58
N ALA A 160 4.51 -18.45 -4.21
CA ALA A 160 3.09 -18.30 -3.89
C ALA A 160 2.86 -18.77 -2.43
N PRO A 161 2.34 -17.92 -1.54
CA PRO A 161 2.04 -18.33 -0.18
C PRO A 161 0.89 -19.35 -0.14
N PRO A 162 0.72 -20.08 0.98
CA PRO A 162 -0.50 -20.83 1.23
C PRO A 162 -1.73 -19.90 1.16
N PRO A 163 -2.89 -20.38 0.67
CA PRO A 163 -4.13 -19.62 0.70
C PRO A 163 -4.43 -19.08 2.10
N PRO A 164 -5.04 -17.89 2.23
CA PRO A 164 -5.40 -17.36 3.53
C PRO A 164 -6.47 -18.26 4.19
N PRO A 165 -6.49 -18.36 5.54
CA PRO A 165 -7.55 -19.07 6.25
C PRO A 165 -8.94 -18.49 5.91
N PRO A 166 -10.01 -19.30 5.90
CA PRO A 166 -11.36 -18.78 5.67
C PRO A 166 -11.76 -17.79 6.77
N GLU A 167 -12.46 -16.73 6.37
CA GLU A 167 -12.97 -15.70 7.30
C GLU A 167 -14.28 -16.12 7.94
N PHE A 168 -14.97 -17.10 7.37
CA PHE A 168 -16.11 -17.75 7.99
C PHE A 168 -16.32 -19.11 7.35
N ASP A 169 -16.98 -19.98 8.10
CA ASP A 169 -17.53 -21.22 7.56
C ASP A 169 -19.04 -21.06 7.38
N MET A 170 -19.53 -21.45 6.21
CA MET A 170 -20.97 -21.51 5.90
C MET A 170 -21.30 -22.91 5.41
N HIS A 171 -22.22 -23.56 6.09
CA HIS A 171 -22.66 -24.92 5.79
C HIS A 171 -24.17 -24.95 5.55
N VAL A 172 -24.60 -25.75 4.58
CA VAL A 172 -26.02 -26.00 4.30
C VAL A 172 -26.47 -27.20 5.12
N ASP A 173 -27.33 -26.96 6.11
CA ASP A 173 -27.88 -28.01 6.97
C ASP A 173 -29.00 -28.78 6.26
N ASN A 174 -29.92 -28.07 5.61
CA ASN A 174 -30.97 -28.64 4.79
C ASN A 174 -31.64 -27.58 3.88
N VAL A 175 -32.37 -28.07 2.88
CA VAL A 175 -33.22 -27.26 2.00
C VAL A 175 -34.62 -27.85 1.96
N THR A 176 -35.63 -27.00 2.09
CA THR A 176 -37.03 -27.39 1.91
C THR A 176 -37.73 -26.46 0.92
N ALA A 177 -38.50 -27.03 0.00
CA ALA A 177 -39.31 -26.28 -0.95
C ALA A 177 -40.74 -26.17 -0.42
N ASN A 178 -41.22 -24.95 -0.22
CA ASN A 178 -42.56 -24.66 0.30
C ASN A 178 -43.36 -23.83 -0.71
N SER A 179 -44.67 -24.00 -0.72
CA SER A 179 -45.57 -23.20 -1.55
C SER A 179 -45.80 -21.79 -1.01
N GLU A 180 -45.43 -21.54 0.25
CA GLU A 180 -45.64 -20.29 0.97
C GLU A 180 -44.36 -19.83 1.68
N ASP A 181 -44.20 -18.50 1.85
CA ASP A 181 -43.10 -17.89 2.59
C ASP A 181 -43.37 -17.88 4.11
N ASN A 182 -42.53 -17.20 4.89
CA ASN A 182 -42.67 -17.11 6.35
C ASN A 182 -43.84 -16.22 6.83
N ASN A 183 -44.53 -15.53 5.91
CA ASN A 183 -45.69 -14.70 6.19
C ASN A 183 -46.99 -15.27 5.58
N GLY A 184 -46.92 -16.42 4.90
CA GLY A 184 -48.06 -17.05 4.22
C GLY A 184 -48.33 -16.53 2.79
N PHE A 185 -47.42 -15.76 2.20
CA PHE A 185 -47.51 -15.38 0.79
C PHE A 185 -47.21 -16.58 -0.09
N ARG A 186 -48.05 -16.81 -1.10
CA ARG A 186 -47.89 -17.92 -2.04
C ARG A 186 -46.86 -17.61 -3.12
N ALA A 187 -46.09 -18.62 -3.47
CA ALA A 187 -45.16 -18.56 -4.59
C ALA A 187 -45.91 -18.33 -5.91
N SER A 188 -45.24 -17.67 -6.84
CA SER A 188 -45.68 -17.47 -8.20
C SER A 188 -45.91 -18.82 -8.90
N PRO A 189 -46.84 -18.91 -9.88
CA PRO A 189 -47.06 -20.15 -10.62
C PRO A 189 -45.76 -20.68 -11.25
N GLY A 190 -45.40 -21.93 -10.91
CA GLY A 190 -44.14 -22.57 -11.37
C GLY A 190 -42.93 -22.37 -10.45
N TYR A 191 -43.09 -21.60 -9.37
CA TYR A 191 -42.05 -21.31 -8.38
C TYR A 191 -42.36 -21.98 -7.04
N ALA A 192 -41.34 -22.05 -6.19
CA ALA A 192 -41.44 -22.45 -4.80
C ALA A 192 -40.50 -21.57 -3.96
N PHE A 193 -40.84 -21.39 -2.69
CA PHE A 193 -39.93 -20.81 -1.72
C PHE A 193 -38.94 -21.89 -1.27
N GLN A 194 -37.66 -21.69 -1.57
CA GLN A 194 -36.55 -22.49 -1.07
C GLN A 194 -36.14 -21.94 0.29
N TRP A 195 -36.44 -22.70 1.34
CA TRP A 195 -36.01 -22.43 2.70
C TRP A 195 -34.72 -23.19 2.95
N VAL A 196 -33.60 -22.47 2.98
CA VAL A 196 -32.28 -23.05 3.21
C VAL A 196 -31.87 -22.75 4.63
N ASN A 197 -31.66 -23.80 5.42
CA ASN A 197 -31.09 -23.69 6.74
C ASN A 197 -29.56 -23.76 6.63
N LEU A 198 -28.90 -22.71 7.13
CA LEU A 198 -27.47 -22.54 7.11
C LEU A 198 -26.93 -22.50 8.54
N THR A 199 -25.76 -23.10 8.76
CA THR A 199 -24.94 -22.86 9.94
C THR A 199 -23.73 -22.03 9.55
N PHE A 200 -23.52 -20.93 10.29
CA PHE A 200 -22.37 -20.05 10.15
C PHE A 200 -21.43 -20.19 11.36
N ALA A 201 -20.13 -20.17 11.11
CA ALA A 201 -19.11 -19.91 12.13
C ALA A 201 -18.29 -18.69 11.71
N ASN A 202 -18.29 -17.65 12.55
CA ASN A 202 -17.56 -16.42 12.28
C ASN A 202 -16.11 -16.53 12.73
N LEU A 203 -15.18 -16.59 11.78
CA LEU A 203 -13.73 -16.61 12.01
C LEU A 203 -13.10 -15.24 11.73
N TRP A 204 -13.90 -14.28 11.25
CA TRP A 204 -13.51 -12.93 10.94
C TRP A 204 -13.45 -12.10 12.21
N HIS A 205 -12.64 -11.06 12.18
CA HIS A 205 -12.46 -10.17 13.33
C HIS A 205 -13.65 -9.21 13.55
N GLY A 206 -14.49 -9.02 12.52
CA GLY A 206 -15.72 -8.24 12.56
C GLY A 206 -16.99 -9.09 12.70
N GLY A 207 -18.14 -8.44 12.85
CA GLY A 207 -19.44 -9.15 12.87
C GLY A 207 -19.88 -9.57 11.47
N LEU A 208 -20.46 -10.77 11.34
CA LEU A 208 -21.18 -11.16 10.12
C LEU A 208 -22.61 -10.65 10.22
N GLU A 209 -22.97 -9.69 9.37
CA GLU A 209 -24.30 -9.11 9.33
C GLU A 209 -25.24 -10.00 8.51
N MET A 210 -26.33 -10.46 9.10
CA MET A 210 -27.29 -11.37 8.46
C MET A 210 -28.40 -10.57 7.79
N ASN A 211 -28.08 -9.98 6.65
CA ASN A 211 -29.00 -9.13 5.88
C ASN A 211 -29.35 -9.77 4.54
N VAL A 212 -30.63 -9.71 4.14
CA VAL A 212 -31.12 -10.21 2.83
C VAL A 212 -30.29 -9.73 1.64
N PHE A 213 -29.76 -8.50 1.70
CA PHE A 213 -28.97 -7.93 0.60
C PHE A 213 -27.61 -8.61 0.39
N TYR A 214 -27.12 -9.36 1.38
CA TYR A 214 -25.84 -10.06 1.29
C TYR A 214 -25.99 -11.50 0.78
N PHE A 215 -27.22 -11.96 0.57
CA PHE A 215 -27.50 -13.32 0.14
C PHE A 215 -28.01 -13.35 -1.30
N LEU A 216 -27.31 -14.11 -2.14
CA LEU A 216 -27.71 -14.36 -3.52
C LEU A 216 -27.65 -15.86 -3.79
N LEU A 217 -28.65 -16.36 -4.50
CA LEU A 217 -28.72 -17.74 -4.96
C LEU A 217 -28.59 -17.75 -6.49
N GLU A 218 -27.68 -18.56 -7.01
CA GLU A 218 -27.45 -18.74 -8.44
C GLU A 218 -27.74 -20.19 -8.81
N ASP A 219 -28.59 -20.43 -9.80
CA ASP A 219 -28.87 -21.79 -10.29
C ASP A 219 -27.80 -22.29 -11.27
N ALA A 220 -27.86 -23.57 -11.62
CA ALA A 220 -26.94 -24.18 -12.58
C ALA A 220 -26.92 -23.53 -13.97
N ALA A 221 -27.99 -22.80 -14.34
CA ALA A 221 -28.07 -22.05 -15.59
C ALA A 221 -27.51 -20.62 -15.46
N GLY A 222 -27.08 -20.21 -14.26
CA GLY A 222 -26.55 -18.89 -13.96
C GLY A 222 -27.63 -17.83 -13.67
N ALA A 223 -28.90 -18.22 -13.53
CA ALA A 223 -29.93 -17.29 -13.13
C ALA A 223 -29.81 -16.96 -11.64
N ARG A 224 -30.04 -15.69 -11.30
CA ARG A 224 -29.75 -15.12 -9.98
C ARG A 224 -31.02 -14.70 -9.27
N TYR A 225 -31.14 -15.11 -8.02
CA TYR A 225 -32.31 -14.89 -7.19
C TYR A 225 -31.88 -14.18 -5.89
N PRO A 226 -32.34 -12.94 -5.64
CA PRO A 226 -32.07 -12.25 -4.39
C PRO A 226 -32.82 -12.92 -3.23
N ALA A 227 -32.25 -12.89 -2.03
CA ALA A 227 -32.94 -13.42 -0.86
C ALA A 227 -34.21 -12.62 -0.56
N HIS A 228 -35.29 -13.35 -0.28
CA HIS A 228 -36.57 -12.78 0.13
C HIS A 228 -36.57 -12.45 1.61
N THR A 229 -36.03 -13.35 2.44
CA THR A 229 -36.06 -13.22 3.91
C THR A 229 -34.89 -13.94 4.54
N VAL A 230 -34.40 -13.39 5.65
CA VAL A 230 -33.41 -14.02 6.54
C VAL A 230 -34.04 -14.12 7.93
N ILE A 231 -33.99 -15.32 8.52
CA ILE A 231 -34.48 -15.62 9.86
C ILE A 231 -33.29 -16.10 10.70
N GLY A 232 -33.00 -15.42 11.81
CA GLY A 232 -31.84 -15.70 12.65
C GLY A 232 -31.42 -14.47 13.44
N PRO A 233 -30.23 -14.51 14.08
CA PRO A 233 -29.65 -13.30 14.67
C PRO A 233 -29.34 -12.28 13.57
N GLY A 234 -29.49 -10.99 13.88
CA GLY A 234 -29.13 -9.91 12.94
C GLY A 234 -27.63 -9.82 12.66
N THR A 235 -26.80 -10.23 13.63
CA THR A 235 -25.33 -10.22 13.52
C THR A 235 -24.76 -11.43 14.26
N ILE A 236 -23.70 -12.05 13.73
CA ILE A 236 -22.92 -13.11 14.37
C ILE A 236 -21.59 -12.53 14.82
N ALA A 237 -21.36 -12.46 16.12
CA ALA A 237 -20.15 -11.88 16.70
C ALA A 237 -18.87 -12.66 16.32
N PRO A 238 -17.68 -12.02 16.35
CA PRO A 238 -16.40 -12.71 16.14
C PRO A 238 -16.25 -13.94 17.04
N GLY A 239 -15.87 -15.07 16.44
CA GLY A 239 -15.69 -16.35 17.14
C GLY A 239 -16.99 -17.08 17.52
N ALA A 240 -18.16 -16.55 17.17
CA ALA A 240 -19.44 -17.17 17.44
C ALA A 240 -19.95 -18.00 16.25
N SER A 241 -20.91 -18.89 16.53
CA SER A 241 -21.65 -19.64 15.50
C SER A 241 -23.14 -19.46 15.67
N ALA A 242 -23.88 -19.47 14.57
CA ALA A 242 -25.34 -19.36 14.59
C ALA A 242 -25.99 -20.10 13.43
N ARG A 243 -27.26 -20.47 13.61
CA ARG A 243 -28.12 -20.95 12.55
C ARG A 243 -28.93 -19.82 11.96
N VAL A 244 -29.03 -19.82 10.65
CA VAL A 244 -29.72 -18.79 9.85
C VAL A 244 -30.52 -19.50 8.79
N THR A 245 -31.81 -19.19 8.67
CA THR A 245 -32.64 -19.65 7.56
C THR A 245 -32.74 -18.53 6.55
N VAL A 246 -32.40 -18.81 5.30
CA VAL A 246 -32.56 -17.84 4.20
C VAL A 246 -33.57 -18.41 3.21
N ILE A 247 -34.49 -17.55 2.78
CA ILE A 247 -35.61 -17.92 1.93
C ILE A 247 -35.46 -17.23 0.58
N TRP A 248 -35.56 -17.99 -0.51
CA TRP A 248 -35.60 -17.48 -1.89
C TRP A 248 -36.85 -17.98 -2.60
N GLU A 249 -37.40 -17.19 -3.52
CA GLU A 249 -38.38 -17.67 -4.47
C GLU A 249 -37.65 -18.06 -5.77
N THR A 250 -37.71 -19.34 -6.15
CA THR A 250 -37.03 -19.85 -7.36
C THR A 250 -37.97 -20.76 -8.14
N PRO A 251 -37.71 -21.04 -9.43
CA PRO A 251 -38.37 -22.12 -10.13
C PRO A 251 -38.22 -23.42 -9.33
N ALA A 252 -39.28 -24.23 -9.25
CA ALA A 252 -39.27 -25.44 -8.44
C ALA A 252 -38.22 -26.48 -8.89
N SER A 253 -37.72 -26.35 -10.13
CA SER A 253 -36.71 -27.23 -10.74
C SER A 253 -35.26 -26.74 -10.63
N ALA A 254 -34.99 -25.63 -9.94
CA ALA A 254 -33.73 -24.90 -10.13
C ALA A 254 -32.49 -25.48 -9.40
N VAL A 255 -32.59 -26.66 -8.77
CA VAL A 255 -31.47 -27.38 -8.14
C VAL A 255 -30.52 -27.96 -9.21
N PRO A 256 -29.19 -27.96 -9.03
CA PRO A 256 -28.41 -27.48 -7.88
C PRO A 256 -28.22 -25.96 -7.87
N PHE A 257 -27.92 -25.42 -6.69
CA PHE A 257 -27.75 -23.99 -6.46
C PHE A 257 -26.39 -23.66 -5.85
N ARG A 258 -25.85 -22.48 -6.17
CA ARG A 258 -24.75 -21.85 -5.45
C ARG A 258 -25.29 -20.66 -4.66
N ILE A 259 -25.03 -20.65 -3.36
CA ILE A 259 -25.38 -19.54 -2.47
C ILE A 259 -24.11 -18.72 -2.24
N SER A 260 -24.18 -17.41 -2.45
CA SER A 260 -23.15 -16.47 -2.03
C SER A 260 -23.61 -15.60 -0.88
N PHE A 261 -22.73 -15.44 0.09
CA PHE A 261 -22.78 -14.41 1.12
C PHE A 261 -21.74 -13.35 0.78
N ASP A 262 -22.15 -12.09 0.61
CA ASP A 262 -21.29 -10.97 0.20
C ASP A 262 -21.62 -9.70 0.99
N GLN A 263 -20.86 -9.47 2.05
CA GLN A 263 -21.00 -8.28 2.89
C GLN A 263 -20.17 -7.12 2.29
N VAL A 264 -20.72 -5.91 2.28
CA VAL A 264 -20.20 -4.73 1.55
C VAL A 264 -18.72 -4.42 1.83
N LEU A 265 -18.21 -4.72 3.02
CA LEU A 265 -16.82 -4.48 3.43
C LEU A 265 -16.09 -5.78 3.77
N GLY A 266 -16.55 -6.90 3.22
CA GLY A 266 -16.16 -8.24 3.63
C GLY A 266 -16.86 -8.71 4.90
N PRO A 267 -16.79 -10.03 5.17
CA PRO A 267 -16.19 -11.05 4.32
C PRO A 267 -17.18 -11.52 3.24
N TRP A 268 -16.72 -12.32 2.28
CA TRP A 268 -17.56 -12.98 1.29
C TRP A 268 -17.19 -14.45 1.13
N GLY A 269 -18.13 -15.25 0.66
CA GLY A 269 -17.92 -16.69 0.48
C GLY A 269 -19.13 -17.36 -0.15
N THR A 270 -18.92 -18.56 -0.67
CA THR A 270 -19.98 -19.30 -1.36
C THR A 270 -20.05 -20.75 -0.92
N VAL A 271 -21.26 -21.30 -0.89
CA VAL A 271 -21.53 -22.71 -0.64
C VAL A 271 -22.42 -23.27 -1.74
N THR A 272 -22.17 -24.50 -2.15
CA THR A 272 -23.00 -25.20 -3.15
C THR A 272 -24.00 -26.10 -2.44
N VAL A 273 -25.25 -26.03 -2.87
CA VAL A 273 -26.32 -26.95 -2.55
C VAL A 273 -26.40 -27.97 -3.68
N SER A 274 -26.04 -29.22 -3.40
CA SER A 274 -26.14 -30.35 -4.33
C SER A 274 -27.45 -31.10 -4.17
#